data_AF-A0A7H4GSE5-F1
#
_entry.id   AF-A0A7H4GSE5-F1
#
_cell.length_a   1.000
_cell.length_b   1.000
_cell.length_c   1.000
_cell.angle_alpha   90.00
_cell.angle_beta   90.00
_cell.angle_gamma   90.00
#
_symmetry.space_group_name_H-M   'P 1'
#
loop_
_entity.id
_entity.type
_entity.pdbx_description
1 polymer ?
#
loop_
_entity_poly.entity_id
_entity_poly.type
_entity_poly.pdbx_seq_one_letter_code
_entity_poly.pdbx_strand_id
1 'polypeptide(L)'
;MDASTRAAVLKGPGAGQLHVASVIVHCRPEKLQSLKAWLIEQEGVEIPVSSPEGKLVVVSESDSERAIADLMQMIGDRPGVLNTAMVYHEIIDNEDDSP
;
A
#
# COMPACT_ATOMS: atom_id res chain seq x y z
N MET A 1 -9.37 -20.51 11.37
CA MET A 1 -8.29 -19.56 11.00
C MET A 1 -9.02 -18.31 10.57
N ASP A 2 -9.29 -17.47 11.56
CA ASP A 2 -10.22 -16.35 11.47
C ASP A 2 -9.61 -15.20 10.66
N ALA A 3 -10.39 -14.67 9.72
CA ALA A 3 -10.08 -13.43 8.99
C ALA A 3 -10.21 -12.16 9.87
N SER A 4 -10.23 -12.33 11.20
CA SER A 4 -10.66 -11.33 12.19
C SER A 4 -9.50 -10.62 12.91
N THR A 5 -8.26 -10.76 12.46
CA THR A 5 -7.06 -10.29 13.19
C THR A 5 -6.31 -9.12 12.55
N ARG A 6 -6.90 -8.34 11.62
CA ARG A 6 -6.19 -7.17 11.04
C ARG A 6 -6.89 -5.82 11.13
N ALA A 7 -8.05 -5.72 11.78
CA ALA A 7 -8.74 -4.43 11.98
C ALA A 7 -8.24 -3.63 13.21
N ALA A 8 -7.29 -4.19 13.99
CA ALA A 8 -6.91 -3.65 15.29
C ALA A 8 -5.56 -2.90 15.29
N VAL A 9 -5.34 -1.99 14.33
CA VAL A 9 -4.40 -0.86 14.47
C VAL A 9 -4.95 0.33 13.67
N LEU A 10 -6.16 0.80 13.98
CA LEU A 10 -6.73 2.03 13.40
C LEU A 10 -6.93 3.06 14.51
N LYS A 11 -5.83 3.66 14.96
CA LYS A 11 -5.89 4.92 15.71
C LYS A 11 -4.76 5.83 15.22
N GLY A 12 -4.98 6.42 14.05
CA GLY A 12 -4.27 7.64 13.66
C GLY A 12 -4.76 8.84 14.49
N PRO A 13 -3.93 9.87 14.68
CA PRO A 13 -4.31 11.05 15.47
C PRO A 13 -5.13 12.03 14.61
N GLY A 14 -6.34 12.37 15.08
CA GLY A 14 -7.06 13.59 14.70
C GLY A 14 -7.92 13.50 13.43
N ALA A 15 -9.00 14.28 13.42
CA ALA A 15 -10.01 14.35 12.38
C ALA A 15 -9.38 14.43 10.97
N GLY A 16 -9.53 13.36 10.20
CA GLY A 16 -8.96 13.21 8.87
C GLY A 16 -9.43 11.92 8.22
N GLN A 17 -9.47 11.92 6.88
CA GLN A 17 -9.78 10.72 6.10
C GLN A 17 -8.52 9.86 6.00
N LEU A 18 -8.63 8.57 6.36
CA LEU A 18 -7.56 7.60 6.15
C LEU A 18 -7.84 6.87 4.83
N HIS A 19 -6.87 6.90 3.92
CA HIS A 19 -6.96 6.22 2.63
C HIS A 19 -6.16 4.91 2.69
N VAL A 20 -6.85 3.79 2.49
CA VAL A 20 -6.25 2.45 2.43
C VAL A 20 -6.32 1.94 0.99
N ALA A 21 -5.19 1.62 0.38
CA ALA A 21 -5.13 1.16 -1.00
C ALA A 21 -4.33 -0.13 -1.16
N SER A 22 -4.71 -0.94 -2.15
CA SER A 22 -3.95 -2.12 -2.59
C SER A 22 -3.59 -1.98 -4.06
N VAL A 23 -2.31 -2.18 -4.35
CA VAL A 23 -1.71 -2.03 -5.68
C VAL A 23 -1.01 -3.33 -6.06
N ILE A 24 -1.39 -3.89 -7.20
CA ILE A 24 -0.60 -4.95 -7.84
C ILE A 24 0.55 -4.31 -8.59
N VAL A 25 1.76 -4.79 -8.29
CA VAL A 25 2.97 -4.39 -8.99
C VAL A 25 3.53 -5.59 -9.73
N HIS A 26 3.76 -5.43 -11.03
CA HIS A 26 4.54 -6.38 -11.80
C HIS A 26 5.90 -5.75 -12.09
N CYS A 27 6.97 -6.46 -11.75
CA CYS A 27 8.35 -6.09 -12.05
C CYS A 27 9.07 -7.27 -12.68
N ARG A 28 10.28 -7.02 -13.21
CA ARG A 28 11.15 -8.10 -13.64
C ARG A 28 11.63 -8.93 -12.44
N PRO A 29 11.64 -10.28 -12.52
CA PRO A 29 12.06 -11.15 -11.42
C PRO A 29 13.42 -10.77 -10.81
N GLU A 30 14.39 -10.39 -11.65
CA GLU A 30 15.74 -10.00 -11.22
C GLU A 30 15.80 -8.67 -10.46
N LYS A 31 14.72 -7.87 -10.48
CA LYS A 31 14.59 -6.60 -9.73
C LYS A 31 13.68 -6.72 -8.51
N LEU A 32 13.01 -7.86 -8.34
CA LEU A 32 12.02 -8.08 -7.27
C LEU A 32 12.59 -7.78 -5.88
N GLN A 33 13.77 -8.33 -5.55
CA GLN A 33 14.35 -8.16 -4.22
C GLN A 33 14.74 -6.71 -3.93
N SER A 34 15.28 -5.99 -4.92
CA SER A 34 15.62 -4.57 -4.79
C SER A 34 14.37 -3.70 -4.63
N LEU A 35 13.31 -4.00 -5.39
CA LEU A 35 12.04 -3.30 -5.27
C LEU A 35 11.40 -3.54 -3.90
N LYS A 36 11.39 -4.79 -3.42
CA LYS A 36 10.90 -5.12 -2.07
C LYS A 36 11.65 -4.37 -0.99
N ALA A 37 12.98 -4.33 -1.07
CA ALA A 37 13.81 -3.62 -0.10
C ALA A 37 13.48 -2.12 -0.05
N TRP A 38 13.27 -1.49 -1.19
CA TRP A 38 12.86 -0.08 -1.25
C TRP A 38 11.42 0.15 -0.73
N LEU A 39 10.49 -0.75 -1.05
CA LEU A 39 9.08 -0.66 -0.63
C LEU A 39 8.92 -0.74 0.89
N ILE A 40 9.68 -1.61 1.58
CA ILE A 40 9.60 -1.74 3.05
C ILE A 40 10.17 -0.54 3.81
N GLU A 41 10.90 0.34 3.11
CA GLU A 41 11.38 1.61 3.68
C GLU A 41 10.34 2.74 3.54
N GLN A 42 9.25 2.52 2.80
CA GLN A 42 8.18 3.50 2.67
C GLN A 42 7.25 3.43 3.89
N GLU A 43 6.97 4.59 4.49
CA GLU A 43 6.04 4.68 5.61
C GLU A 43 4.63 4.25 5.18
N GLY A 44 3.93 3.53 6.05
CA GLY A 44 2.56 3.08 5.78
C GLY A 44 2.42 1.99 4.72
N VAL A 45 3.53 1.39 4.25
CA VAL A 45 3.50 0.35 3.20
C VAL A 45 3.75 -1.06 3.76
N GLU A 46 2.92 -2.01 3.32
CA GLU A 46 3.09 -3.44 3.57
C GLU A 46 3.14 -4.25 2.26
N ILE A 47 3.82 -5.39 2.28
CA ILE A 47 3.90 -6.33 1.16
C ILE A 47 3.37 -7.71 1.61
N PRO A 48 2.05 -7.92 1.69
CA PRO A 48 1.49 -9.18 2.15
C PRO A 48 1.75 -10.35 1.20
N VAL A 49 1.93 -10.08 -0.11
CA VAL A 49 2.09 -11.13 -1.13
C VAL A 49 3.20 -10.75 -2.09
N SER A 50 4.08 -11.72 -2.38
CA SER A 50 5.04 -11.64 -3.47
C SER A 50 5.26 -13.01 -4.11
N SER A 51 5.43 -13.06 -5.44
CA SER A 51 5.81 -14.25 -6.21
C SER A 51 7.20 -14.08 -6.80
N PRO A 52 8.02 -15.15 -6.90
CA PRO A 52 9.30 -15.12 -7.60
C PRO A 52 9.19 -14.73 -9.09
N GLU A 53 8.00 -14.78 -9.68
CA GLU A 53 7.73 -14.36 -11.05
C GLU A 53 7.66 -12.82 -11.21
N GLY A 54 7.92 -12.06 -10.14
CA GLY A 54 7.95 -10.59 -10.19
C GLY A 54 6.59 -9.94 -9.95
N LYS A 55 5.66 -10.63 -9.29
CA LYS A 55 4.36 -10.06 -8.88
C LYS A 55 4.37 -9.73 -7.40
N LEU A 56 3.89 -8.53 -7.04
CA LEU A 56 3.68 -8.09 -5.67
C LEU A 56 2.25 -7.57 -5.48
N VAL A 57 1.75 -7.72 -4.26
CA VAL A 57 0.63 -6.93 -3.74
C VAL A 57 1.22 -6.00 -2.70
N VAL A 58 1.03 -4.70 -2.90
CA VAL A 58 1.45 -3.62 -2.01
C VAL A 58 0.20 -3.04 -1.38
N VAL A 59 0.16 -2.94 -0.05
CA VAL A 59 -0.90 -2.28 0.68
C VAL A 59 -0.33 -1.00 1.27
N SER A 60 -1.04 0.12 1.15
CA SER A 60 -0.60 1.41 1.69
C SER A 60 -1.71 2.10 2.47
N GLU A 61 -1.34 2.71 3.58
CA GLU A 61 -2.16 3.64 4.36
C GLU A 61 -1.63 5.06 4.17
N SER A 62 -2.52 6.04 4.01
CA SER A 62 -2.14 7.42 3.72
C SER A 62 -3.22 8.41 4.14
N ASP A 63 -2.84 9.68 4.25
CA ASP A 63 -3.74 10.78 4.63
C ASP A 63 -4.55 11.36 3.46
N SER A 64 -4.28 10.91 2.23
CA SER A 64 -4.85 11.51 1.03
C SER A 64 -4.74 10.60 -0.20
N GLU A 65 -5.69 10.73 -1.12
CA GLU A 65 -5.65 10.07 -2.43
C GLU A 65 -4.40 10.46 -3.24
N ARG A 66 -3.93 11.70 -3.07
CA ARG A 66 -2.72 12.20 -3.73
C ARG A 66 -1.48 11.43 -3.29
N ALA A 67 -1.34 11.14 -2.00
CA ALA A 67 -0.23 10.35 -1.49
C ALA A 67 -0.20 8.93 -2.10
N ILE A 68 -1.35 8.31 -2.32
CA ILE A 68 -1.45 7.01 -3.03
C ILE A 68 -0.98 7.15 -4.47
N ALA A 69 -1.46 8.17 -5.19
CA ALA A 69 -1.07 8.40 -6.57
C ALA A 69 0.45 8.65 -6.71
N ASP A 70 1.02 9.45 -5.80
CA ASP A 70 2.46 9.73 -5.75
C ASP A 70 3.26 8.46 -5.44
N LEU A 71 2.80 7.62 -4.49
CA LEU A 71 3.41 6.32 -4.23
C LEU A 71 3.38 5.41 -5.47
N MET A 72 2.24 5.31 -6.16
CA MET A 72 2.12 4.51 -7.39
C MET A 72 3.07 5.00 -8.48
N GLN A 73 3.20 6.31 -8.66
CA GLN A 73 4.16 6.90 -9.60
C GLN A 73 5.61 6.57 -9.20
N MET A 74 5.96 6.76 -7.93
CA MET A 74 7.29 6.43 -7.41
C MET A 74 7.65 4.94 -7.56
N ILE A 75 6.66 4.04 -7.46
CA ILE A 75 6.82 2.62 -7.77
C ILE A 75 7.01 2.42 -9.27
N GLY A 76 6.15 3.02 -10.10
CA GLY A 76 6.19 2.91 -11.56
C GLY A 76 7.54 3.32 -12.16
N ASP A 77 8.19 4.31 -11.56
CA ASP A 77 9.51 4.81 -11.99
C ASP A 77 10.68 3.92 -11.54
N ARG A 78 10.46 2.88 -10.72
CA ARG A 78 11.55 2.01 -10.25
C ARG A 78 12.09 1.16 -11.40
N PRO A 79 13.42 1.01 -11.51
CA PRO A 79 14.03 0.17 -12.53
C PRO A 79 13.48 -1.27 -12.52
N GLY A 80 12.90 -1.67 -13.65
CA GLY A 80 12.35 -3.00 -13.85
C GLY A 80 10.90 -3.17 -13.42
N VAL A 81 10.21 -2.13 -12.93
CA VAL A 81 8.75 -2.14 -12.84
C VAL A 81 8.16 -2.10 -14.24
N LEU A 82 7.17 -2.95 -14.47
CA LEU A 82 6.49 -3.17 -15.74
C LEU A 82 5.06 -2.62 -15.70
N ASN A 83 4.41 -2.72 -14.54
CA ASN A 83 3.04 -2.27 -14.35
C ASN A 83 2.76 -2.02 -12.86
N THR A 84 1.93 -1.01 -12.60
CA THR A 84 1.33 -0.69 -11.30
C THR A 84 -0.16 -0.51 -11.49
N ALA A 85 -0.98 -1.35 -10.85
CA ALA A 85 -2.43 -1.32 -11.00
C ALA A 85 -3.09 -1.32 -9.63
N MET A 86 -3.87 -0.28 -9.34
CA MET A 86 -4.73 -0.24 -8.15
C MET A 86 -5.83 -1.28 -8.30
N VAL A 87 -6.04 -2.08 -7.26
CA VAL A 87 -7.09 -3.11 -7.22
C VAL A 87 -8.10 -2.92 -6.09
N TYR A 88 -7.76 -2.09 -5.11
CA TYR A 88 -8.65 -1.71 -4.02
C TYR A 88 -8.26 -0.33 -3.51
N HIS A 89 -9.26 0.47 -3.14
CA HIS A 89 -9.09 1.73 -2.43
C HIS A 89 -10.35 1.99 -1.60
N GLU A 90 -10.15 2.27 -0.32
CA GLU A 90 -11.18 2.65 0.64
C GLU A 90 -10.77 3.92 1.37
N ILE A 91 -11.76 4.74 1.69
CA ILE A 91 -11.62 5.92 2.53
C ILE A 91 -12.34 5.61 3.83
N ILE A 92 -11.60 5.68 4.93
CA ILE A 92 -12.09 5.47 6.28
C ILE A 92 -12.20 6.85 6.93
N ASP A 93 -13.43 7.30 7.15
CA ASP A 93 -13.68 8.52 7.92
C ASP A 93 -13.39 8.23 9.40
N ASN A 94 -12.47 8.99 10.01
CA ASN A 94 -12.30 8.99 11.45
C ASN A 94 -13.38 9.89 12.05
N GLU A 95 -14.60 9.36 12.21
CA GLU A 95 -15.67 10.03 12.97
C GLU A 95 -15.26 10.11 14.46
N ASP A 96 -14.85 11.28 14.92
CA ASP A 96 -14.86 11.61 16.34
C ASP A 96 -16.28 12.05 16.71
N ASP A 97 -17.20 11.09 16.85
CA ASP A 97 -18.48 11.31 17.55
C ASP A 97 -18.36 10.70 18.95
N SER A 98 -17.85 11.51 19.88
CA SER A 98 -18.10 11.30 21.30
C SER A 98 -18.51 12.64 21.91
N PRO A 99 -19.79 12.81 22.30
CA PRO A 99 -20.23 13.97 23.08
C PRO A 99 -19.63 14.01 24.49
#